data_AF-A0A2V7DN43-F1
#
_entry.id   AF-A0A2V7DN43-F1
#
_cell.length_a   1.000
_cell.length_b   1.000
_cell.length_c   1.000
_cell.angle_alpha   90.00
_cell.angle_beta   90.00
_cell.angle_gamma   90.00
#
_symmetry.space_group_name_H-M   'P 1'
#
loop_
_entity.id
_entity.type
_entity.pdbx_description
1 polymer ?
#
loop_
_entity_poly.entity_id
_entity_poly.type
_entity_poly.pdbx_seq_one_letter_code
_entity_poly.pdbx_strand_id
1 'polypeptide(L)'
;KTTVARLVAARAGAILIRTDAERKRLAGLRPTDTSPAGFGEKLYTLEVTRRTYMTALGIAERLLTAGWPVLVDGTFSSVEERAGARELARRHAVPFTVLWCDAPDAEIAERLRRRAWDPGEVSDAGVELLPRHRAHYIAPTDEPDVIRIDTSVVIEHAVRDALGQLSGAPSLRRS
;
A
#
# COMPACT_ATOMS: atom_id res chain seq x y z
N LYS A 1 -4.33 1.31 -6.31
CA LYS A 1 -3.44 0.70 -5.28
C LYS A 1 -3.28 -0.79 -5.52
N THR A 2 -4.15 -1.67 -5.02
CA THR A 2 -3.97 -3.13 -5.12
C THR A 2 -3.64 -3.67 -6.52
N THR A 3 -4.34 -3.21 -7.57
CA THR A 3 -4.04 -3.59 -8.95
C THR A 3 -2.63 -3.17 -9.39
N VAL A 4 -2.25 -1.92 -9.11
CA VAL A 4 -0.91 -1.39 -9.35
C VAL A 4 0.12 -2.20 -8.57
N ALA A 5 -0.11 -2.43 -7.28
CA ALA A 5 0.77 -3.19 -6.40
C ALA A 5 1.04 -4.61 -6.93
N ARG A 6 0.01 -5.32 -7.40
CA ARG A 6 0.16 -6.65 -8.02
C ARG A 6 1.00 -6.59 -9.30
N LEU A 7 0.72 -5.63 -10.18
CA LEU A 7 1.43 -5.50 -11.46
C LEU A 7 2.89 -5.09 -11.29
N VAL A 8 3.17 -4.20 -10.34
CA VAL A 8 4.54 -3.78 -9.97
C VAL A 8 5.27 -4.95 -9.34
N ALA A 9 4.69 -5.61 -8.33
CA ALA A 9 5.33 -6.74 -7.64
C ALA A 9 5.70 -7.86 -8.62
N ALA A 10 4.79 -8.23 -9.52
CA ALA A 10 5.03 -9.25 -10.55
C ALA A 10 6.19 -8.87 -11.49
N ARG A 11 6.29 -7.61 -11.91
CA ARG A 11 7.35 -7.14 -12.82
C ARG A 11 8.69 -6.91 -12.14
N ALA A 12 8.67 -6.49 -10.88
CA ALA A 12 9.87 -6.23 -10.09
C ALA A 12 10.42 -7.48 -9.38
N GLY A 13 9.73 -8.62 -9.47
CA GLY A 13 10.10 -9.83 -8.70
C GLY A 13 10.00 -9.63 -7.19
N ALA A 14 9.09 -8.75 -6.74
CA ALA A 14 8.94 -8.40 -5.33
C ALA A 14 7.83 -9.21 -4.66
N ILE A 15 8.03 -9.53 -3.38
CA ILE A 15 6.99 -10.13 -2.55
C ILE A 15 6.03 -9.05 -2.10
N LEU A 16 4.75 -9.24 -2.39
CA LEU A 16 3.66 -8.32 -2.05
C LEU A 16 3.09 -8.61 -0.66
N ILE A 17 3.23 -7.66 0.26
CA ILE A 17 2.57 -7.66 1.57
C ILE A 17 1.36 -6.72 1.50
N ARG A 18 0.18 -7.20 1.89
CA ARG A 18 -1.05 -6.39 1.85
C ARG A 18 -1.52 -6.06 3.26
N THR A 19 -1.50 -4.78 3.61
CA THR A 19 -1.91 -4.32 4.95
C THR A 19 -3.36 -4.67 5.29
N ASP A 20 -4.30 -4.63 4.35
CA ASP A 20 -5.68 -5.08 4.61
C ASP A 20 -5.77 -6.58 4.93
N ALA A 21 -4.92 -7.41 4.30
CA ALA A 21 -4.84 -8.83 4.64
C ALA A 21 -4.26 -9.04 6.05
N GLU A 22 -3.23 -8.29 6.42
CA GLU A 22 -2.70 -8.34 7.79
C GLU A 22 -3.69 -7.81 8.82
N ARG A 23 -4.45 -6.76 8.49
CA ARG A 23 -5.51 -6.20 9.34
C ARG A 23 -6.57 -7.24 9.67
N LYS A 24 -7.02 -7.98 8.66
CA LYS A 24 -7.96 -9.10 8.83
C LYS A 24 -7.36 -10.23 9.67
N ARG A 25 -6.12 -10.65 9.38
CA ARG A 25 -5.44 -11.69 10.17
C ARG A 25 -5.31 -11.32 11.64
N LEU A 26 -4.95 -10.07 11.94
CA LEU A 26 -4.85 -9.57 13.31
C LEU A 26 -6.20 -9.56 14.06
N ALA A 27 -7.31 -9.51 13.32
CA ALA A 27 -8.66 -9.60 13.86
C ALA A 27 -9.21 -11.05 13.88
N GLY A 28 -8.40 -12.05 13.53
CA GLY A 28 -8.82 -13.45 13.47
C GLY A 28 -9.67 -13.81 12.25
N LEU A 29 -9.69 -12.95 11.22
CA LEU A 29 -10.43 -13.15 9.97
C LEU A 29 -9.51 -13.69 8.88
N ARG A 30 -10.07 -14.49 7.96
CA ARG A 30 -9.37 -14.82 6.72
C ARG A 30 -9.33 -13.57 5.84
N PRO A 31 -8.30 -13.40 4.98
CA PRO A 31 -8.21 -12.23 4.11
C PRO A 31 -9.44 -11.99 3.21
N THR A 32 -10.12 -13.07 2.81
CA THR A 32 -11.32 -13.02 1.96
C THR A 32 -12.64 -12.93 2.74
N ASP A 33 -12.60 -12.95 4.07
CA ASP A 33 -13.83 -12.81 4.85
C ASP A 33 -14.32 -11.37 4.75
N THR A 34 -15.59 -11.16 4.45
CA THR A 34 -16.23 -9.86 4.60
C THR A 34 -16.38 -9.56 6.08
N SER A 35 -15.89 -8.41 6.53
CA SER A 35 -16.10 -8.01 7.92
C SER A 35 -17.59 -7.83 8.23
N PRO A 36 -18.07 -8.30 9.40
CA PRO A 36 -19.43 -8.05 9.83
C PRO A 36 -19.78 -6.54 9.82
N ALA A 37 -21.03 -6.19 9.55
CA ALA A 37 -21.48 -4.80 9.55
C ALA A 37 -21.09 -4.07 10.86
N GLY A 38 -20.48 -2.88 10.75
CA GLY A 38 -19.96 -2.12 11.89
C GLY A 38 -18.63 -2.62 12.48
N PHE A 39 -18.12 -3.79 12.08
CA PHE A 39 -16.80 -4.29 12.48
C PHE A 39 -15.67 -3.58 11.72
N GLY A 40 -15.94 -3.11 10.50
CA GLY A 40 -14.97 -2.34 9.70
C GLY A 40 -14.40 -1.13 10.45
N GLU A 41 -15.22 -0.38 11.17
CA GLU A 41 -14.73 0.77 11.94
C GLU A 41 -13.74 0.37 13.06
N LYS A 42 -13.94 -0.80 13.67
CA LYS A 42 -13.03 -1.33 14.70
C LYS A 42 -11.70 -1.76 14.08
N LEU A 43 -11.72 -2.27 12.85
CA LEU A 43 -10.52 -2.63 12.10
C LEU A 43 -9.66 -1.42 11.74
N TYR A 44 -10.24 -0.24 11.59
CA TYR A 44 -9.53 0.97 11.18
C TYR A 44 -9.30 1.97 12.33
N THR A 45 -9.38 1.52 13.59
CA THR A 45 -8.91 2.32 14.74
C THR A 45 -7.42 2.65 14.61
N LEU A 46 -6.96 3.71 15.29
CA LEU A 46 -5.55 4.11 15.30
C LEU A 46 -4.65 2.98 15.83
N GLU A 47 -5.10 2.30 16.89
CA GLU A 47 -4.38 1.18 17.50
C GLU A 47 -4.23 0.00 16.52
N VAL A 48 -5.33 -0.44 15.90
CA VAL A 48 -5.28 -1.54 14.93
C VAL A 48 -4.47 -1.16 13.71
N THR A 49 -4.55 0.09 13.26
CA THR A 49 -3.72 0.61 12.17
C THR A 49 -2.23 0.55 12.50
N ARG A 50 -1.82 1.04 13.68
CA ARG A 50 -0.43 0.96 14.13
C ARG A 50 0.05 -0.49 14.20
N ARG A 51 -0.74 -1.39 14.79
CA ARG A 51 -0.41 -2.82 14.88
C ARG A 51 -0.31 -3.48 13.51
N THR A 52 -1.17 -3.10 12.57
CA THR A 52 -1.16 -3.58 11.18
C THR A 52 0.14 -3.20 10.49
N TYR A 53 0.54 -1.93 10.53
CA TYR A 53 1.80 -1.49 9.90
C TYR A 53 3.02 -2.07 10.58
N MET A 54 3.06 -2.15 11.91
CA MET A 54 4.16 -2.83 12.62
C MET A 54 4.29 -4.30 12.18
N THR A 55 3.17 -5.01 12.04
CA THR A 55 3.17 -6.41 11.59
C THR A 55 3.65 -6.52 10.15
N ALA A 56 3.14 -5.68 9.24
CA ALA A 56 3.53 -5.68 7.84
C ALA A 56 5.02 -5.34 7.65
N LEU A 57 5.54 -4.35 8.38
CA LEU A 57 6.95 -3.98 8.34
C LEU A 57 7.86 -5.05 8.97
N GLY A 58 7.39 -5.74 10.01
CA GLY A 58 8.12 -6.89 10.58
C GLY A 58 8.18 -8.08 9.61
N ILE A 59 7.15 -8.30 8.79
CA ILE A 59 7.19 -9.28 7.69
C ILE A 59 8.20 -8.82 6.62
N ALA A 60 8.13 -7.55 6.23
CA ALA A 60 9.04 -6.96 5.25
C ALA A 60 10.51 -7.10 5.69
N GLU A 61 10.82 -6.81 6.96
CA GLU A 61 12.15 -6.98 7.55
C GLU A 61 12.70 -8.40 7.36
N ARG A 62 11.91 -9.43 7.67
CA ARG A 62 12.32 -10.83 7.48
C ARG A 62 12.61 -11.16 6.02
N LEU A 63 11.80 -10.65 5.10
CA LEU A 63 11.99 -10.88 3.66
C LEU A 63 13.22 -10.15 3.12
N LEU A 64 13.45 -8.91 3.56
CA LEU A 64 14.65 -8.15 3.21
C LEU A 64 15.91 -8.82 3.74
N THR A 65 15.91 -9.34 4.98
CA THR A 65 17.02 -10.13 5.52
C THR A 65 17.29 -11.38 4.68
N ALA A 66 16.24 -12.00 4.14
CA ALA A 66 16.34 -13.14 3.24
C ALA A 66 16.72 -12.77 1.79
N GLY A 67 16.96 -11.48 1.50
CA GLY A 67 17.41 -11.00 0.19
C GLY A 67 16.30 -10.79 -0.83
N TRP A 68 15.04 -10.82 -0.42
CA TRP A 68 13.90 -10.63 -1.33
C TRP A 68 13.50 -9.15 -1.43
N PRO A 69 13.25 -8.62 -2.65
CA PRO A 69 12.58 -7.34 -2.81
C PRO A 69 11.16 -7.40 -2.24
N VAL A 70 10.71 -6.32 -1.60
CA VAL A 70 9.40 -6.26 -0.92
C VAL A 70 8.59 -5.07 -1.41
N LEU A 71 7.30 -5.28 -1.63
CA LEU A 71 6.32 -4.21 -1.84
C LEU A 71 5.25 -4.30 -0.76
N VAL A 72 5.05 -3.21 -0.01
CA VAL A 72 3.98 -3.12 0.99
C VAL A 72 2.83 -2.29 0.44
N ASP A 73 1.67 -2.92 0.22
CA ASP A 73 0.45 -2.29 -0.26
C ASP A 73 -0.43 -1.85 0.92
N GLY A 74 -0.58 -0.54 1.07
CA GLY A 74 -1.39 0.10 2.10
C GLY A 74 -1.76 1.52 1.72
N THR A 75 -2.60 2.15 2.55
CA THR A 75 -3.00 3.55 2.32
C THR A 75 -1.88 4.52 2.68
N PHE A 76 -1.02 4.16 3.64
CA PHE A 76 0.05 4.99 4.20
C PHE A 76 -0.40 6.44 4.39
N SER A 77 -1.44 6.60 5.21
CA SER A 77 -2.18 7.85 5.38
C SER A 77 -1.38 8.95 6.06
N SER A 78 -0.38 8.60 6.87
CA SER A 78 0.42 9.59 7.62
C SER A 78 1.91 9.56 7.25
N VAL A 79 2.60 10.65 7.58
CA VAL A 79 4.05 10.78 7.40
C VAL A 79 4.78 9.75 8.27
N GLU A 80 4.28 9.48 9.47
CA GLU A 80 4.88 8.53 10.42
C GLU A 80 4.82 7.09 9.90
N GLU A 81 3.71 6.69 9.25
CA GLU A 81 3.58 5.37 8.62
C GLU A 81 4.63 5.18 7.52
N ARG A 82 4.86 6.22 6.70
CA ARG A 82 5.87 6.20 5.64
C ARG A 82 7.29 6.29 6.19
N ALA A 83 7.51 7.07 7.24
CA ALA A 83 8.80 7.16 7.93
C ALA A 83 9.24 5.81 8.50
N GLY A 84 8.30 5.02 9.05
CA GLY A 84 8.59 3.66 9.50
C GLY A 84 9.10 2.74 8.39
N ALA A 85 8.52 2.82 7.20
CA ALA A 85 8.98 2.05 6.03
C ALA A 85 10.34 2.53 5.51
N ARG A 86 10.56 3.84 5.49
CA ARG A 86 11.84 4.45 5.09
C ARG A 86 12.97 4.06 6.05
N GLU A 87 12.71 4.09 7.35
CA GLU A 87 13.68 3.67 8.37
C GLU A 87 14.03 2.19 8.24
N LEU A 88 13.04 1.33 7.96
CA LEU A 88 13.32 -0.08 7.67
C LEU A 88 14.28 -0.24 6.49
N ALA A 89 14.02 0.44 5.36
CA ALA A 89 14.91 0.36 4.20
C ALA A 89 16.33 0.88 4.52
N ARG A 90 16.43 1.98 5.29
CA ARG A 90 17.71 2.54 5.74
C ARG A 90 18.51 1.55 6.59
N ARG A 91 17.87 0.88 7.55
CA ARG A 91 18.53 -0.14 8.41
C ARG A 91 19.08 -1.33 7.62
N HIS A 92 18.45 -1.67 6.50
CA HIS A 92 18.89 -2.75 5.62
C HIS A 92 19.79 -2.28 4.47
N ALA A 93 20.10 -0.98 4.38
CA ALA A 93 20.87 -0.37 3.30
C ALA A 93 20.33 -0.73 1.89
N VAL A 94 19.00 -0.77 1.74
CA VAL A 94 18.33 -1.03 0.46
C VAL A 94 17.66 0.24 -0.09
N PRO A 95 17.50 0.36 -1.42
CA PRO A 95 16.73 1.44 -2.02
C PRO A 95 15.28 1.46 -1.52
N PHE A 96 14.71 2.66 -1.41
CA PHE A 96 13.33 2.88 -0.99
C PHE A 96 12.64 3.83 -1.96
N THR A 97 11.38 3.55 -2.29
CA THR A 97 10.56 4.43 -3.14
C THR A 97 9.09 4.30 -2.75
N VAL A 98 8.41 5.44 -2.65
CA VAL A 98 6.96 5.50 -2.45
C VAL A 98 6.26 5.54 -3.80
N LEU A 99 5.41 4.55 -4.06
CA LEU A 99 4.54 4.54 -5.25
C LEU A 99 3.19 5.14 -4.88
N TRP A 100 3.02 6.44 -5.12
CA TRP A 100 1.82 7.17 -4.76
C TRP A 100 0.75 7.04 -5.85
N CYS A 101 -0.21 6.14 -5.65
CA CYS A 101 -1.38 6.03 -6.52
C CYS A 101 -2.34 7.21 -6.30
N ASP A 102 -2.60 7.97 -7.35
CA ASP A 102 -3.48 9.13 -7.32
C ASP A 102 -4.65 8.95 -8.33
N ALA A 103 -5.80 9.54 -8.03
CA ALA A 103 -6.97 9.58 -8.90
C ALA A 103 -7.99 10.62 -8.40
N PRO A 104 -8.83 11.18 -9.29
CA PRO A 104 -9.93 12.05 -8.89
C PRO A 104 -10.89 11.37 -7.92
N ASP A 105 -11.47 12.14 -6.98
CA ASP A 105 -12.40 11.61 -5.97
C ASP A 105 -13.62 10.92 -6.59
N ALA A 106 -14.14 11.44 -7.70
CA ALA A 106 -15.25 10.83 -8.43
C ALA A 106 -14.92 9.39 -8.87
N GLU A 107 -13.70 9.14 -9.34
CA GLU A 107 -13.25 7.81 -9.73
C GLU A 107 -13.01 6.91 -8.53
N ILE A 108 -12.46 7.44 -7.45
CA ILE A 108 -12.25 6.68 -6.21
C ILE A 108 -13.60 6.19 -5.68
N ALA A 109 -14.58 7.09 -5.56
CA ALA A 109 -15.91 6.75 -5.11
C ALA A 109 -16.55 5.67 -6.00
N GLU A 110 -16.45 5.80 -7.33
CA GLU A 110 -16.99 4.82 -8.27
C GLU A 110 -16.31 3.45 -8.17
N ARG A 111 -14.99 3.42 -7.95
CA ARG A 111 -14.25 2.17 -7.71
C ARG A 111 -14.67 1.50 -6.40
N LEU A 112 -14.89 2.28 -5.34
CA LEU A 112 -15.36 1.75 -4.05
C LEU A 112 -16.77 1.15 -4.19
N ARG A 113 -17.68 1.83 -4.91
CA ARG A 113 -19.02 1.29 -5.20
C ARG A 113 -18.96 -0.04 -5.95
N ARG A 114 -18.14 -0.13 -7.00
CA ARG A 114 -17.99 -1.39 -7.76
C ARG A 114 -17.42 -2.54 -6.92
N ARG A 115 -16.45 -2.24 -6.04
CA ARG A 115 -15.83 -3.25 -5.15
C ARG A 115 -16.78 -3.83 -4.12
N ALA A 116 -17.79 -3.06 -3.68
CA ALA A 116 -18.79 -3.58 -2.75
C ALA A 116 -19.54 -4.82 -3.31
N TRP A 117 -19.51 -5.03 -4.62
CA TRP A 117 -20.13 -6.16 -5.31
C TRP A 117 -19.15 -7.27 -5.71
N ASP A 118 -17.85 -7.14 -5.40
CA ASP A 118 -16.82 -8.14 -5.73
C ASP A 118 -16.55 -9.07 -4.53
N PRO A 119 -16.96 -10.36 -4.58
CA PRO A 119 -16.75 -11.31 -3.49
C PRO A 119 -15.27 -11.69 -3.27
N GLY A 120 -14.36 -11.34 -4.19
CA GLY A 120 -12.91 -11.55 -4.05
C GLY A 120 -12.17 -10.39 -3.40
N GLU A 121 -12.86 -9.30 -3.05
CA GLU A 121 -12.21 -8.11 -2.48
C GLU A 121 -11.80 -8.34 -1.02
N VAL A 122 -10.59 -7.91 -0.70
CA VAL A 122 -9.98 -8.10 0.62
C VAL A 122 -10.05 -6.82 1.45
N SER A 123 -10.24 -5.66 0.82
CA SER A 123 -10.40 -4.37 1.51
C SER A 123 -11.85 -4.18 2.01
N ASP A 124 -12.03 -3.87 3.30
CA ASP A 124 -13.34 -3.55 3.88
C ASP A 124 -13.64 -2.04 3.87
N ALA A 125 -12.82 -1.25 3.17
CA ALA A 125 -13.02 0.20 3.06
C ALA A 125 -14.21 0.50 2.13
N GLY A 126 -15.39 0.71 2.71
CA GLY A 126 -16.59 1.18 2.00
C GLY A 126 -16.47 2.63 1.54
N VAL A 127 -17.36 3.06 0.64
CA VAL A 127 -17.39 4.45 0.14
C VAL A 127 -17.69 5.44 1.27
N GLU A 128 -18.42 5.00 2.29
CA GLU A 128 -18.76 5.75 3.50
C GLU A 128 -17.52 6.13 4.34
N LEU A 129 -16.42 5.39 4.23
CA LEU A 129 -15.18 5.71 4.95
C LEU A 129 -14.31 6.72 4.19
N LEU A 130 -14.60 7.02 2.92
CA LEU A 130 -13.78 7.91 2.09
C LEU A 130 -13.59 9.32 2.70
N PRO A 131 -14.62 10.01 3.22
CA PRO A 131 -14.45 11.33 3.84
C PRO A 131 -13.51 11.27 5.05
N ARG A 132 -13.63 10.23 5.89
CA ARG A 132 -12.77 10.02 7.05
C ARG A 132 -11.33 9.71 6.64
N HIS A 133 -11.15 8.86 5.63
CA HIS A 133 -9.83 8.58 5.08
C HIS A 133 -9.17 9.85 4.54
N ARG A 134 -9.91 10.70 3.84
CA ARG A 134 -9.40 11.99 3.31
C ARG A 134 -9.03 12.97 4.42
N ALA A 135 -9.86 13.08 5.46
CA ALA A 135 -9.60 14.00 6.59
C ALA A 135 -8.28 13.73 7.32
N HIS A 136 -7.78 12.49 7.27
CA HIS A 136 -6.54 12.07 7.93
C HIS A 136 -5.42 11.69 6.94
N TYR A 137 -5.61 11.92 5.64
CA TYR A 137 -4.63 11.57 4.62
C TYR A 137 -3.69 12.74 4.35
N ILE A 138 -2.40 12.52 4.54
CA ILE A 138 -1.33 13.45 4.20
C ILE A 138 -0.64 12.93 2.95
N ALA A 139 -0.77 13.65 1.83
CA ALA A 139 -0.11 13.28 0.58
C ALA A 139 1.43 13.36 0.73
N PRO A 140 2.18 12.47 0.06
CA PRO A 140 3.65 12.48 0.11
C PRO A 140 4.25 13.48 -0.89
N THR A 141 3.63 14.64 -1.13
CA THR A 141 4.03 15.60 -2.18
C THR A 141 5.43 16.17 -1.97
N ASP A 142 5.82 16.36 -0.71
CA ASP A 142 7.09 17.00 -0.32
C ASP A 142 8.11 15.97 0.20
N GLU A 143 7.86 14.68 -0.03
CA GLU A 143 8.76 13.61 0.39
C GLU A 143 9.73 13.20 -0.73
N PRO A 144 10.97 12.82 -0.39
CA PRO A 144 11.92 12.32 -1.37
C PRO A 144 11.52 10.91 -1.84
N ASP A 145 12.01 10.52 -3.02
CA ASP A 145 11.83 9.18 -3.59
C ASP A 145 10.35 8.79 -3.76
N VAL A 146 9.53 9.72 -4.24
CA VAL A 146 8.10 9.52 -4.52
C VAL A 146 7.87 9.48 -6.02
N ILE A 147 7.26 8.40 -6.51
CA ILE A 147 6.77 8.27 -7.88
C ILE A 147 5.25 8.34 -7.84
N ARG A 148 4.69 9.40 -8.43
CA ARG A 148 3.24 9.53 -8.60
C ARG A 148 2.78 8.62 -9.74
N ILE A 149 1.77 7.80 -9.47
CA ILE A 149 1.11 6.93 -10.44
C ILE A 149 -0.31 7.43 -10.59
N ASP A 150 -0.57 8.12 -11.70
CA ASP A 150 -1.93 8.47 -12.08
C ASP A 150 -2.69 7.18 -12.44
N THR A 151 -3.71 6.86 -11.66
CA THR A 151 -4.51 5.66 -11.88
C THR A 151 -5.79 5.93 -12.66
N SER A 152 -6.02 7.15 -13.15
CA SER A 152 -7.14 7.49 -14.06
C SER A 152 -6.88 7.09 -15.51
N VAL A 153 -5.61 6.84 -15.85
CA VAL A 153 -5.18 6.37 -17.18
C VAL A 153 -5.10 4.83 -17.25
N VAL A 154 -4.73 4.30 -18.42
CA VAL A 154 -4.47 2.86 -18.61
C VAL A 154 -3.39 2.40 -17.63
N ILE A 155 -3.78 1.55 -16.68
CA ILE A 155 -2.96 1.15 -15.52
C ILE A 155 -1.65 0.51 -15.96
N GLU A 156 -1.67 -0.30 -17.02
CA GLU A 156 -0.48 -0.97 -17.56
C GLU A 156 0.58 0.01 -18.05
N HIS A 157 0.17 1.15 -18.62
CA HIS A 157 1.07 2.22 -19.04
C HIS A 157 1.65 2.94 -17.82
N ALA A 158 0.78 3.34 -16.87
CA ALA A 158 1.23 4.00 -15.64
C ALA A 158 2.22 3.15 -14.83
N VAL A 159 1.99 1.82 -14.75
CA VAL A 159 2.91 0.89 -14.09
C VAL A 159 4.23 0.75 -14.85
N ARG A 160 4.19 0.69 -16.18
CA ARG A 160 5.41 0.63 -17.01
C ARG A 160 6.27 1.86 -16.79
N ASP A 161 5.68 3.04 -16.80
CA ASP A 161 6.39 4.31 -16.63
C ASP A 161 6.99 4.42 -15.22
N ALA A 162 6.25 3.99 -14.19
CA ALA A 162 6.76 3.94 -12.82
C ALA A 162 7.96 2.98 -12.67
N LEU A 163 7.92 1.80 -13.31
CA LEU A 163 9.04 0.84 -13.29
C LEU A 163 10.27 1.37 -14.05
N GLY A 164 10.07 2.15 -15.12
CA GLY A 164 11.15 2.83 -15.82
C GLY A 164 11.89 3.81 -14.91
N GLN A 165 11.16 4.57 -14.09
CA GLN A 165 11.74 5.49 -13.11
C GLN A 165 12.47 4.77 -11.98
N LEU A 166 11.95 3.64 -11.49
CA LEU A 166 12.64 2.81 -10.48
C LEU A 166 13.99 2.27 -10.97
N SER A 167 14.08 1.93 -12.26
CA SER A 167 15.31 1.40 -12.88
C SER A 167 16.32 2.49 -13.22
N GLY A 168 15.86 3.73 -13.39
CA GLY A 168 16.69 4.92 -13.68
C GLY A 168 17.19 5.65 -12.44
N ALA A 169 16.69 5.32 -11.25
CA ALA A 169 17.27 5.80 -10.00
C ALA A 169 18.73 5.32 -9.93
N PRO A 170 19.71 6.20 -9.64
CA PRO A 170 21.11 5.85 -9.69
C PRO A 170 21.34 4.63 -8.82
N SER A 171 21.63 3.51 -9.47
CA SER A 171 22.03 2.28 -8.81
C SER A 171 23.16 2.66 -7.87
N LEU A 172 22.95 2.52 -6.55
CA LEU A 172 24.05 2.38 -5.61
C LEU A 172 24.76 1.10 -6.01
N ARG A 173 25.70 1.25 -6.97
CA ARG A 173 26.63 0.21 -7.36
C ARG A 173 27.30 -0.20 -6.07
N ARG A 174 27.07 -1.45 -5.66
CA ARG A 174 27.85 -2.09 -4.62
C ARG A 174 29.31 -2.04 -5.08
N SER A 175 30.10 -1.19 -4.44
CA SER A 175 31.55 -1.32 -4.35
C SER A 175 31.88 -2.45 -3.40
#